data_AF-A0A1V2AUS4-F1
#
_entry.id   AF-A0A1V2AUS4-F1
#
_cell.length_a   1.000
_cell.length_b   1.000
_cell.length_c   1.000
_cell.angle_alpha   90.00
_cell.angle_beta   90.00
_cell.angle_gamma   90.00
#
_symmetry.space_group_name_H-M   'P 1'
#
loop_
_entity.id
_entity.type
_entity.pdbx_description
1 polymer ?
#
loop_
_entity_poly.entity_id
_entity_poly.type
_entity_poly.pdbx_seq_one_letter_code
_entity_poly.pdbx_strand_id
1 'polypeptide(L)'
;RGPNTYSTPVLKALGKCKNVQIVVQKEDFLRPDVNVKNVDAWKTELWKLYKGVKCDIERHQFRKPMGDLSVCADPTVDGIRCVGNHNKENRSAFPRAHHKFLVFCNVTETEMYKTYDPVALWTGSFNITKNATLSFENVIYFTEKSGKNEIINSFINEHHQIFALSEALNWSSVWTEPEFRIGT
;
A
#
# COMPACT_ATOMS: atom_id res chain seq x y z
N ARG A 1 -20.00 5.00 9.83
CA ARG A 1 -18.99 4.70 8.79
C ARG A 1 -17.89 3.87 9.43
N GLY A 2 -17.88 2.56 9.18
CA GLY A 2 -16.98 1.60 9.84
C GLY A 2 -15.50 1.83 9.49
N PRO A 3 -14.57 1.35 10.33
CA PRO A 3 -13.13 1.44 10.16
C PRO A 3 -12.55 0.37 9.20
N ASN A 4 -11.52 0.74 8.43
CA ASN A 4 -10.83 -0.14 7.49
C ASN A 4 -9.37 -0.40 7.97
N THR A 5 -9.03 -1.62 8.40
CA THR A 5 -7.62 -2.04 8.57
C THR A 5 -7.35 -3.44 8.03
N TYR A 6 -6.10 -3.67 7.57
CA TYR A 6 -5.75 -4.85 6.79
C TYR A 6 -5.97 -6.18 7.52
N SER A 7 -6.53 -7.17 6.81
CA SER A 7 -6.78 -8.52 7.34
C SER A 7 -5.47 -9.23 7.73
N THR A 8 -5.32 -9.64 9.00
CA THR A 8 -4.12 -10.33 9.53
C THR A 8 -3.63 -11.50 8.65
N PRO A 9 -4.51 -12.40 8.14
CA PRO A 9 -4.10 -13.44 7.18
C PRO A 9 -3.41 -12.90 5.92
N VAL A 10 -3.87 -11.76 5.40
CA VAL A 10 -3.29 -11.16 4.19
C VAL A 10 -1.89 -10.62 4.48
N LEU A 11 -1.71 -9.88 5.58
CA LEU A 11 -0.39 -9.39 5.98
C LEU A 11 0.60 -10.55 6.23
N LYS A 12 0.13 -11.64 6.84
CA LYS A 12 0.94 -12.86 7.02
C LYS A 12 1.32 -13.52 5.69
N ALA A 13 0.45 -13.49 4.68
CA ALA A 13 0.76 -13.99 3.35
C ALA A 13 1.77 -13.07 2.63
N LEU A 14 1.56 -11.76 2.69
CA LEU A 14 2.45 -10.76 2.11
C LEU A 14 3.85 -10.79 2.73
N GLY A 15 3.97 -10.99 4.04
CA GLY A 15 5.26 -11.11 4.72
C GLY A 15 6.07 -12.36 4.33
N LYS A 16 5.51 -13.30 3.58
CA LYS A 16 6.23 -14.44 2.99
C LYS A 16 6.79 -14.13 1.60
N CYS A 17 6.37 -13.03 0.99
CA CYS A 17 6.82 -12.60 -0.33
C CYS A 17 8.04 -11.66 -0.19
N LYS A 18 8.96 -11.70 -1.18
CA LYS A 18 10.18 -10.89 -1.17
C LYS A 18 9.97 -9.44 -1.65
N ASN A 19 9.08 -9.27 -2.64
CA ASN A 19 8.88 -8.01 -3.34
C ASN A 19 7.44 -7.57 -3.21
N VAL A 20 7.11 -6.95 -2.08
CA VAL A 20 5.79 -6.38 -1.81
C VAL A 20 5.95 -4.89 -1.53
N GLN A 21 5.23 -4.07 -2.28
CA GLN A 21 5.09 -2.65 -2.02
C GLN A 21 3.60 -2.34 -1.93
N ILE A 22 3.18 -1.76 -0.82
CA ILE A 22 1.79 -1.35 -0.57
C ILE A 22 1.79 0.09 -0.09
N VAL A 23 0.89 0.89 -0.64
CA VAL A 23 0.57 2.21 -0.08
C VAL A 23 -0.82 2.14 0.55
N VAL A 24 -0.90 2.47 1.84
CA VAL A 24 -2.15 2.47 2.61
C VAL A 24 -2.66 3.90 2.80
N GLN A 25 -3.96 4.04 3.04
CA GLN A 25 -4.53 5.33 3.36
C GLN A 25 -4.13 5.76 4.80
N LYS A 26 -3.55 6.95 4.92
CA LYS A 26 -3.02 7.48 6.17
C LYS A 26 -4.09 7.76 7.23
N GLU A 27 -5.31 8.09 6.85
CA GLU A 27 -6.36 8.39 7.83
C GLU A 27 -6.94 7.13 8.49
N ASP A 28 -6.75 5.95 7.89
CA ASP A 28 -7.36 4.71 8.35
C ASP A 28 -6.34 3.67 8.87
N PHE A 29 -5.02 3.84 8.68
CA PHE A 29 -4.04 2.77 8.98
C PHE A 29 -3.94 2.34 10.46
N LEU A 30 -4.15 3.23 11.44
CA LEU A 30 -4.17 2.90 12.89
C LEU A 30 -5.57 2.83 13.47
N ARG A 31 -6.60 2.92 12.62
CA ARG A 31 -7.97 2.88 13.08
C ARG A 31 -8.32 1.45 13.49
N PRO A 32 -8.70 1.18 14.75
CA PRO A 32 -9.00 -0.18 15.19
C PRO A 32 -10.18 -0.78 14.43
N ASP A 33 -10.08 -2.07 14.06
CA ASP A 33 -11.17 -2.84 13.44
C ASP A 33 -12.22 -3.27 14.49
N VAL A 34 -13.20 -4.09 14.11
CA VAL A 34 -14.29 -4.58 14.97
C VAL A 34 -13.77 -5.37 16.18
N ASN A 35 -14.27 -5.00 17.38
CA ASN A 35 -14.07 -5.69 18.66
C ASN A 35 -12.61 -5.78 19.17
N VAL A 36 -11.78 -4.77 18.92
CA VAL A 36 -10.43 -4.69 19.51
C VAL A 36 -10.54 -4.37 21.02
N LYS A 37 -10.39 -5.39 21.87
CA LYS A 37 -10.43 -5.24 23.35
C LYS A 37 -9.17 -4.60 23.93
N ASN A 38 -8.01 -4.86 23.33
CA ASN A 38 -6.72 -4.31 23.75
C ASN A 38 -6.03 -3.66 22.55
N VAL A 39 -6.13 -2.34 22.46
CA VAL A 39 -5.64 -1.54 21.33
C VAL A 39 -4.12 -1.58 21.24
N ASP A 40 -3.39 -1.57 22.37
CA ASP A 40 -1.93 -1.53 22.37
C ASP A 40 -1.32 -2.87 21.95
N ALA A 41 -1.89 -3.98 22.41
CA ALA A 41 -1.51 -5.32 21.96
C ALA A 41 -1.78 -5.49 20.46
N TRP A 42 -2.94 -5.02 19.98
CA TRP A 42 -3.29 -5.06 18.57
C TRP A 42 -2.35 -4.21 17.71
N LYS A 43 -2.04 -2.97 18.11
CA LYS A 43 -1.07 -2.10 17.43
C LYS A 43 0.31 -2.75 17.36
N THR A 44 0.74 -3.37 18.45
CA THR A 44 2.03 -4.08 18.51
C THR A 44 2.07 -5.27 17.55
N GLU A 45 0.99 -6.06 17.47
CA GLU A 45 0.89 -7.15 16.50
C GLU A 45 0.86 -6.63 15.06
N LEU A 46 0.07 -5.59 14.79
CA LEU A 46 -0.02 -4.96 13.47
C LEU A 46 1.33 -4.43 13.02
N TRP A 47 2.06 -3.74 13.89
CA TRP A 47 3.41 -3.24 13.63
C TRP A 47 4.36 -4.37 13.23
N LYS A 48 4.35 -5.50 13.96
CA LYS A 48 5.18 -6.67 13.63
C LYS A 48 4.84 -7.22 12.25
N LEU A 49 3.56 -7.31 11.91
CA LEU A 49 3.10 -7.81 10.62
C LEU A 49 3.52 -6.88 9.48
N TYR A 50 3.36 -5.56 9.66
CA TYR A 50 3.76 -4.56 8.68
C TYR A 50 5.27 -4.56 8.45
N LYS A 51 6.07 -4.59 9.53
CA LYS A 51 7.53 -4.69 9.46
C LYS A 51 8.02 -5.98 8.78
N GLY A 52 7.20 -7.03 8.81
CA GLY A 52 7.47 -8.28 8.11
C GLY A 52 7.32 -8.21 6.59
N VAL A 53 6.62 -7.21 6.07
CA VAL A 53 6.43 -7.00 4.63
C VAL A 53 7.64 -6.25 4.06
N LYS A 54 8.30 -6.83 3.06
CA LYS A 54 9.54 -6.32 2.48
C LYS A 54 9.43 -6.06 0.98
N CYS A 55 10.23 -5.12 0.52
CA CYS A 55 10.46 -4.85 -0.89
C CYS A 55 11.96 -4.91 -1.17
N ASP A 56 12.44 -6.00 -1.78
CA ASP A 56 13.86 -6.14 -2.12
C ASP A 56 14.21 -5.50 -3.49
N ILE A 57 13.26 -4.82 -4.14
CA ILE A 57 13.51 -4.02 -5.34
C ILE A 57 13.96 -2.63 -4.89
N GLU A 58 15.08 -2.17 -5.41
CA GLU A 58 15.60 -0.85 -5.11
C GLU A 58 14.83 0.22 -5.87
N ARG A 59 14.69 1.40 -5.28
CA ARG A 59 13.89 2.51 -5.78
C ARG A 59 14.16 2.81 -7.26
N HIS A 60 15.42 2.85 -7.68
CA HIS A 60 15.80 3.17 -9.06
C HIS A 60 15.47 2.06 -10.09
N GLN A 61 15.12 0.85 -9.62
CA GLN A 61 14.70 -0.27 -10.47
C GLN A 61 13.20 -0.19 -10.81
N PHE A 62 12.44 0.68 -10.14
CA PHE A 62 11.05 0.94 -10.46
C PHE A 62 10.90 1.79 -11.72
N ARG A 63 9.77 1.62 -12.41
CA ARG A 63 9.37 2.51 -13.51
C ARG A 63 9.08 3.92 -12.96
N LYS A 64 9.12 4.92 -13.85
CA LYS A 64 8.74 6.30 -13.52
C LYS A 64 7.29 6.37 -13.02
N PRO A 65 6.95 7.30 -12.10
CA PRO A 65 7.86 8.28 -11.48
C PRO A 65 8.71 7.74 -10.33
N MET A 66 8.42 6.57 -9.77
CA MET A 66 9.09 6.04 -8.57
C MET A 66 10.60 5.85 -8.75
N GLY A 67 11.02 5.35 -9.93
CA GLY A 67 12.44 5.20 -10.31
C GLY A 67 13.25 6.49 -10.26
N ASP A 68 12.62 7.62 -10.54
CA ASP A 68 13.27 8.92 -10.71
C ASP A 68 13.34 9.74 -9.41
N LEU A 69 12.69 9.29 -8.33
CA LEU A 69 12.67 10.01 -7.06
C LEU A 69 14.07 10.07 -6.43
N SER A 70 14.53 11.23 -5.95
CA SER A 70 15.75 11.42 -5.14
C SER A 70 16.94 10.48 -5.43
N VAL A 71 17.71 10.79 -6.47
CA VAL A 71 18.86 9.99 -6.94
C VAL A 71 20.04 9.94 -5.95
N CYS A 72 20.05 10.82 -4.94
CA CYS A 72 21.14 10.96 -3.96
C CYS A 72 20.80 10.41 -2.55
N ALA A 73 19.63 9.80 -2.38
CA ALA A 73 19.18 9.22 -1.11
C ALA A 73 19.34 7.69 -1.09
N ASP A 74 19.12 7.11 0.09
CA ASP A 74 19.02 5.66 0.29
C ASP A 74 18.06 5.03 -0.74
N PRO A 75 18.49 4.03 -1.52
CA PRO A 75 17.65 3.40 -2.55
C PRO A 75 16.67 2.38 -1.99
N THR A 76 16.70 2.07 -0.69
CA THR A 76 15.78 1.11 -0.08
C THR A 76 14.33 1.59 -0.12
N VAL A 77 13.41 0.65 -0.29
CA VAL A 77 11.97 0.91 -0.39
C VAL A 77 11.25 0.17 0.73
N ASP A 78 10.47 0.90 1.52
CA ASP A 78 9.60 0.29 2.52
C ASP A 78 8.53 -0.58 1.86
N GLY A 79 8.34 -1.78 2.39
CA GLY A 79 7.30 -2.68 1.90
C GLY A 79 5.88 -2.13 2.10
N ILE A 80 5.68 -1.28 3.10
CA ILE A 80 4.42 -0.57 3.31
C ILE A 80 4.67 0.90 3.64
N ARG A 81 4.00 1.79 2.92
CA ARG A 81 4.00 3.25 3.11
C ARG A 81 2.57 3.77 3.24
N CYS A 82 2.38 5.03 3.59
CA CYS A 82 1.05 5.64 3.60
C CYS A 82 0.98 6.92 2.77
N VAL A 83 -0.23 7.25 2.33
CA VAL A 83 -0.56 8.49 1.62
C VAL A 83 -1.89 9.02 2.15
N GLY A 84 -2.04 10.34 2.21
CA GLY A 84 -3.28 10.97 2.65
C GLY A 84 -3.02 12.22 3.48
N ASN A 85 -4.11 12.90 3.84
CA ASN A 85 -4.06 14.12 4.61
C ASN A 85 -3.97 13.84 6.11
N HIS A 86 -3.39 14.79 6.83
CA HIS A 86 -3.49 14.84 8.27
C HIS A 86 -4.93 15.16 8.67
N ASN A 87 -5.64 14.20 9.25
CA ASN A 87 -7.04 14.39 9.63
C ASN A 87 -7.28 14.40 11.15
N LYS A 88 -6.48 15.19 11.88
CA LYS A 88 -6.63 15.36 13.34
C LYS A 88 -8.01 15.90 13.75
N GLU A 89 -8.66 16.65 12.86
CA GLU A 89 -9.99 17.22 13.10
C GLU A 89 -11.15 16.30 12.69
N ASN A 90 -10.89 15.06 12.24
CA ASN A 90 -11.90 14.13 11.72
C ASN A 90 -12.81 14.75 10.63
N ARG A 91 -12.32 15.77 9.93
CA ARG A 91 -13.03 16.40 8.81
C ARG A 91 -12.87 15.52 7.58
N SER A 92 -13.84 15.57 6.67
CA SER A 92 -13.68 14.88 5.41
C SER A 92 -12.55 15.54 4.63
N ALA A 93 -11.35 14.94 4.62
CA ALA A 93 -10.28 15.36 3.73
C ALA A 93 -10.76 15.16 2.28
N PHE A 94 -10.50 16.13 1.41
CA PHE A 94 -10.70 16.02 -0.03
C PHE A 94 -9.41 16.48 -0.71
N PRO A 95 -8.91 15.76 -1.73
CA PRO A 95 -9.41 14.49 -2.30
C PRO A 95 -9.08 13.25 -1.42
N ARG A 96 -9.89 12.18 -1.50
CA ARG A 96 -9.59 10.87 -0.88
C ARG A 96 -9.28 9.83 -1.95
N ALA A 97 -8.13 9.17 -1.82
CA ALA A 97 -7.83 7.98 -2.60
C ALA A 97 -8.72 6.83 -2.09
N HIS A 98 -9.79 6.51 -2.81
CA HIS A 98 -10.71 5.41 -2.47
C HIS A 98 -10.48 4.16 -3.33
N HIS A 99 -9.38 4.14 -4.08
CA HIS A 99 -9.07 3.07 -5.03
C HIS A 99 -8.50 1.88 -4.26
N LYS A 100 -8.95 0.68 -4.59
CA LYS A 100 -8.54 -0.57 -3.91
C LYS A 100 -8.12 -1.55 -4.98
N PHE A 101 -6.83 -1.71 -5.14
CA PHE A 101 -6.29 -2.63 -6.12
C PHE A 101 -4.98 -3.24 -5.66
N LEU A 102 -4.65 -4.39 -6.24
CA LEU A 102 -3.36 -5.04 -6.13
C LEU A 102 -2.92 -5.38 -7.55
N VAL A 103 -1.69 -5.00 -7.89
CA VAL A 103 -1.05 -5.43 -9.14
C VAL A 103 -0.05 -6.52 -8.80
N PHE A 104 -0.20 -7.68 -9.42
CA PHE A 104 0.74 -8.79 -9.28
C PHE A 104 1.73 -8.73 -10.43
N CYS A 105 3.00 -8.85 -10.10
CA CYS A 105 4.08 -8.76 -11.09
C CYS A 105 4.93 -10.03 -11.09
N ASN A 106 5.38 -10.44 -12.27
CA ASN A 106 6.51 -11.35 -12.41
C ASN A 106 7.78 -10.53 -12.27
N VAL A 107 8.66 -10.94 -11.36
CA VAL A 107 9.97 -10.29 -11.16
C VAL A 107 11.03 -11.13 -11.85
N THR A 108 11.82 -10.50 -12.71
CA THR A 108 13.00 -11.08 -13.32
C THR A 108 14.22 -10.49 -12.64
N GLU A 109 15.08 -11.36 -12.10
CA GLU A 109 16.28 -10.97 -11.37
C GLU A 109 17.51 -11.40 -12.17
N THR A 110 18.42 -10.45 -12.37
CA THR A 110 19.78 -10.69 -12.89
C THR A 110 20.79 -10.32 -11.80
N GLU A 111 22.07 -10.61 -12.00
CA GLU A 111 23.13 -10.25 -11.04
C GLU A 111 23.21 -8.72 -10.79
N MET A 112 22.77 -7.89 -11.75
CA MET A 112 22.92 -6.43 -11.69
C MET A 112 21.60 -5.68 -11.48
N TYR A 113 20.46 -6.25 -11.89
CA TYR A 113 19.18 -5.54 -11.85
C TYR A 113 17.98 -6.46 -11.68
N LYS A 114 16.92 -5.92 -11.05
CA LYS A 114 15.58 -6.51 -11.00
C LYS A 114 14.65 -5.72 -11.93
N THR A 115 13.92 -6.43 -12.77
CA THR A 115 12.81 -5.87 -13.57
C THR A 115 11.51 -6.59 -13.21
N TYR A 116 10.40 -5.98 -13.56
CA TYR A 116 9.09 -6.55 -13.30
C TYR A 116 8.08 -6.25 -14.40
N ASP A 117 7.22 -7.23 -14.63
CA ASP A 117 6.13 -7.15 -15.59
C ASP A 117 4.80 -7.42 -14.88
N PRO A 118 3.82 -6.51 -14.99
CA PRO A 118 2.53 -6.69 -14.34
C PRO A 118 1.69 -7.73 -15.08
N VAL A 119 1.27 -8.78 -14.37
CA VAL A 119 0.63 -9.97 -14.96
C VAL A 119 -0.78 -10.25 -14.47
N ALA A 120 -1.20 -9.61 -13.37
CA ALA A 120 -2.57 -9.70 -12.92
C ALA A 120 -2.99 -8.42 -12.18
N LEU A 121 -4.29 -8.12 -12.25
CA LEU A 121 -4.92 -7.05 -11.51
C LEU A 121 -6.06 -7.63 -10.66
N TRP A 122 -6.06 -7.27 -9.40
CA TRP A 122 -7.19 -7.42 -8.49
C TRP A 122 -7.70 -6.02 -8.16
N THR A 123 -8.98 -5.74 -8.39
CA THR A 123 -9.58 -4.42 -8.10
C THR A 123 -11.07 -4.55 -7.82
N GLY A 124 -11.63 -3.64 -7.01
CA GLY A 124 -13.06 -3.67 -6.70
C GLY A 124 -13.46 -2.80 -5.52
N SER A 125 -14.64 -3.08 -4.96
CA SER A 125 -15.17 -2.38 -3.79
C SER A 125 -14.57 -2.90 -2.48
N PHE A 126 -14.11 -4.16 -2.46
CA PHE A 126 -13.63 -4.86 -1.28
C PHE A 126 -12.43 -4.15 -0.62
N ASN A 127 -12.61 -3.69 0.62
CA ASN A 127 -11.49 -3.30 1.47
C ASN A 127 -10.82 -4.56 2.01
N ILE A 128 -9.50 -4.67 1.96
CA ILE A 128 -8.78 -5.86 2.47
C ILE A 128 -8.79 -5.87 4.01
N THR A 129 -9.96 -5.96 4.65
CA THR A 129 -10.16 -5.71 6.09
C THR A 129 -11.05 -6.78 6.68
N LYS A 130 -11.09 -6.92 8.02
CA LYS A 130 -12.00 -7.88 8.64
C LYS A 130 -13.46 -7.41 8.49
N ASN A 131 -13.72 -6.12 8.64
CA ASN A 131 -15.08 -5.59 8.50
C ASN A 131 -15.67 -5.80 7.08
N ALA A 132 -14.85 -5.75 6.02
CA ALA A 132 -15.33 -5.98 4.66
C ALA A 132 -15.92 -7.39 4.45
N THR A 133 -15.55 -8.38 5.27
CA THR A 133 -16.17 -9.72 5.20
C THR A 133 -17.59 -9.76 5.74
N LEU A 134 -18.09 -8.63 6.28
CA LEU A 134 -19.46 -8.45 6.77
C LEU A 134 -20.32 -7.66 5.78
N SER A 135 -19.79 -7.31 4.60
CA SER A 135 -20.49 -6.54 3.55
C SER A 135 -20.53 -7.33 2.25
N PHE A 136 -21.53 -7.04 1.41
CA PHE A 136 -21.56 -7.52 0.03
C PHE A 136 -20.64 -6.65 -0.83
N GLU A 137 -19.50 -7.21 -1.21
CA GLU A 137 -18.44 -6.52 -1.93
C GLU A 137 -18.14 -7.28 -3.22
N ASN A 138 -17.73 -6.56 -4.27
CA ASN A 138 -17.35 -7.15 -5.54
C ASN A 138 -15.85 -6.93 -5.82
N VAL A 139 -15.28 -7.91 -6.52
CA VAL A 139 -13.88 -7.92 -6.95
C VAL A 139 -13.84 -8.45 -8.37
N ILE A 140 -13.01 -7.82 -9.19
CA ILE A 140 -12.58 -8.35 -10.48
C ILE A 140 -11.12 -8.75 -10.33
N TYR A 141 -10.83 -9.99 -10.69
CA TYR A 141 -9.48 -10.50 -10.84
C TYR A 141 -9.29 -10.95 -12.28
N PHE A 142 -8.31 -10.40 -12.97
CA PHE A 142 -7.95 -10.85 -14.31
C PHE A 142 -6.45 -10.89 -14.50
N THR A 143 -6.04 -11.80 -15.38
CA THR A 143 -4.64 -12.13 -15.63
C THR A 143 -4.32 -11.93 -17.10
N GLU A 144 -3.17 -11.36 -17.37
CA GLU A 144 -2.62 -11.27 -18.72
C GLU A 144 -1.10 -11.45 -18.59
N LYS A 145 -0.56 -12.52 -19.18
CA LYS A 145 0.82 -12.96 -18.90
C LYS A 145 1.88 -12.22 -19.73
N SER A 146 1.51 -11.46 -20.75
CA SER A 146 2.47 -10.79 -21.64
C SER A 146 3.17 -9.60 -21.01
N GLY A 147 2.62 -9.04 -19.92
CA GLY A 147 3.12 -7.82 -19.29
C GLY A 147 2.77 -6.53 -20.04
N LYS A 148 2.07 -6.63 -21.19
CA LYS A 148 1.77 -5.51 -22.10
C LYS A 148 0.34 -5.01 -22.00
N ASN A 149 -0.49 -5.59 -21.13
CA ASN A 149 -1.88 -5.16 -20.99
C ASN A 149 -1.97 -3.70 -20.49
N GLU A 150 -2.56 -2.82 -21.29
CA GLU A 150 -2.63 -1.38 -20.98
C GLU A 150 -3.42 -1.08 -19.70
N ILE A 151 -4.46 -1.86 -19.38
CA ILE A 151 -5.25 -1.68 -18.16
C ILE A 151 -4.39 -2.03 -16.94
N ILE A 152 -3.75 -3.19 -16.90
CA ILE A 152 -2.90 -3.54 -15.75
C ILE A 152 -1.73 -2.55 -15.61
N ASN A 153 -1.17 -2.10 -16.75
CA ASN A 153 -0.10 -1.11 -16.77
C ASN A 153 -0.56 0.29 -16.30
N SER A 154 -1.83 0.67 -16.47
CA SER A 154 -2.31 1.95 -15.93
C SER A 154 -2.38 1.93 -14.40
N PHE A 155 -2.81 0.81 -13.80
CA PHE A 155 -2.85 0.64 -12.33
C PHE A 155 -1.45 0.62 -11.69
N ILE A 156 -0.46 0.00 -12.32
CA ILE A 156 0.92 0.07 -11.79
C ILE A 156 1.50 1.49 -11.91
N ASN A 157 1.15 2.23 -12.96
CA ASN A 157 1.57 3.62 -13.10
C ASN A 157 0.91 4.52 -12.06
N GLU A 158 -0.39 4.34 -11.81
CA GLU A 158 -1.11 5.01 -10.73
C GLU A 158 -0.47 4.70 -9.37
N HIS A 159 -0.14 3.42 -9.12
CA HIS A 159 0.57 3.01 -7.92
C HIS A 159 1.89 3.78 -7.73
N HIS A 160 2.74 3.90 -8.77
CA HIS A 160 3.99 4.66 -8.65
C HIS A 160 3.75 6.16 -8.40
N GLN A 161 2.70 6.75 -8.97
CA GLN A 161 2.33 8.14 -8.69
C GLN A 161 1.90 8.31 -7.23
N ILE A 162 1.09 7.40 -6.72
CA ILE A 162 0.67 7.38 -5.32
C ILE A 162 1.88 7.18 -4.40
N PHE A 163 2.79 6.27 -4.76
CA PHE A 163 4.03 6.06 -4.03
C PHE A 163 4.89 7.34 -3.95
N ALA A 164 4.99 8.08 -5.05
CA ALA A 164 5.76 9.33 -5.09
C ALA A 164 5.24 10.41 -4.13
N LEU A 165 3.97 10.31 -3.72
CA LEU A 165 3.34 11.17 -2.71
C LEU A 165 3.30 10.52 -1.32
N SER A 166 3.79 9.29 -1.20
CA SER A 166 3.71 8.50 0.03
C SER A 166 4.89 8.76 0.96
N GLU A 167 4.65 8.54 2.24
CA GLU A 167 5.61 8.71 3.32
C GLU A 167 5.73 7.43 4.15
N ALA A 168 6.80 7.35 4.96
CA ALA A 168 6.98 6.25 5.89
C ALA A 168 5.88 6.24 6.96
N LEU A 169 5.49 5.04 7.40
CA LEU A 169 4.54 4.88 8.50
C LEU A 169 5.17 5.31 9.83
N ASN A 170 4.62 6.34 10.47
CA ASN A 170 4.98 6.68 11.84
C ASN A 170 3.99 6.03 12.83
N TRP A 171 4.53 5.12 13.64
CA TRP A 171 3.81 4.32 14.64
C TRP A 171 3.77 4.95 16.03
N SER A 172 4.54 6.02 16.25
CA SER A 172 4.63 6.73 17.54
C SER A 172 3.51 7.74 17.75
N SER A 173 2.87 8.18 16.67
CA SER A 173 1.69 9.02 16.72
C SER A 173 0.51 8.27 16.10
N VAL A 174 -0.67 8.38 16.70
CA VAL A 174 -1.92 7.95 16.05
C VAL A 174 -2.15 8.75 14.76
N TRP A 175 -1.55 9.93 14.66
CA TRP A 175 -1.69 10.89 13.57
C TRP A 175 -0.33 11.42 13.13
N THR A 176 0.16 10.96 11.99
CA THR A 176 1.42 11.44 11.42
C THR A 176 1.15 12.66 10.54
N GLU A 177 2.00 13.68 10.57
CA GLU A 177 1.95 14.82 9.64
C GLU A 177 2.45 14.39 8.26
N PRO A 178 1.77 14.72 7.15
CA PRO A 178 2.31 14.43 5.83
C PRO A 178 3.54 15.29 5.57
N GLU A 179 4.53 14.70 4.90
CA GLU A 179 5.74 15.41 4.48
C GLU A 179 5.39 16.65 3.63
N PHE A 180 4.29 16.58 2.86
CA PHE A 180 3.78 17.69 2.05
C PHE A 180 2.26 17.88 2.26
N ARG A 181 1.80 19.13 2.40
CA ARG A 181 0.37 19.48 2.55
C ARG A 181 -0.25 19.82 1.20
N ILE A 182 -1.43 19.27 0.90
CA ILE A 182 -2.23 19.66 -0.29
C ILE A 182 -3.23 20.76 0.11
N GLY A 183 -3.20 21.89 -0.60
CA GLY A 183 -4.21 22.96 -0.50
C GLY A 183 -4.08 23.88 0.71
N THR A 184 -3.10 24.80 0.67
CA THR A 184 -3.07 25.97 1.57
C THR A 184 -4.15 26.97 1.21
#